data_AF-A0A8M8V181-F1
#
_entry.id   AF-A0A8M8V181-F1
#
_cell.length_a   1.000
_cell.length_b   1.000
_cell.length_c   1.000
_cell.angle_alpha   90.00
_cell.angle_beta   90.00
_cell.angle_gamma   90.00
#
_symmetry.space_group_name_H-M   'P 1'
#
loop_
_entity.id
_entity.type
_entity.pdbx_description
1 polymer ?
#
loop_
_entity_poly.entity_id
_entity_poly.type
_entity_poly.pdbx_seq_one_letter_code
_entity_poly.pdbx_strand_id
1 'polypeptide(L)'
;MELLLLLSSPPPRPPVSHPPPPHHHHLHLRLRHPPQHHPKPHPIRLNIIQNPTASAAIIPSFREAPAFRNGHTCTQHHDKNIIHIVMPLDVNYIRGTMAAVLSILQHSTCPEDVSFHFLSVHLHPEISSLIKSTFPYLTFKMYPFDPNRVRGKISKSIRQALDQPLNYARIYMADILPNDVNRVIYLDSDIIVVDDIAKLWGVDLGDKVLGAPEYCHANFTNYFTDAFWSDVNLMRTFEGRRPCYFNTGVMVVDVDQWRKGGYTQKVEEWMAVQKRMRIYHLGSLPPVLLVFAGNIKAVDHRWNQHGLGGDNLEGRCRGLHPGPISLLHWSGKGKPWLRLDSRRPCTVDYLWAPYDLYRSSRVALEE
;
A
#
# COMPACT_ATOMS: atom_id res chain seq x y z
N MET A 1 1.70 18.84 6.71
CA MET A 1 2.76 18.99 5.69
C MET A 1 4.06 18.57 6.38
N GLU A 2 4.98 17.87 5.70
CA GLU A 2 6.27 17.31 6.21
C GLU A 2 6.36 15.89 6.80
N LEU A 3 5.29 15.11 7.02
CA LEU A 3 5.45 13.77 7.63
C LEU A 3 5.90 12.62 6.68
N LEU A 4 6.39 12.92 5.48
CA LEU A 4 7.00 11.91 4.59
C LEU A 4 8.44 12.25 4.15
N LEU A 5 9.00 13.37 4.62
CA LEU A 5 10.27 13.91 4.13
C LEU A 5 11.53 13.33 4.80
N LEU A 6 11.41 12.46 5.81
CA LEU A 6 12.58 11.98 6.59
C LEU A 6 12.73 10.45 6.60
N LEU A 7 12.51 9.80 5.47
CA LEU A 7 13.00 8.43 5.26
C LEU A 7 14.37 8.49 4.58
N SER A 8 15.40 8.57 5.41
CA SER A 8 16.79 8.15 5.19
C SER A 8 17.47 8.63 3.90
N SER A 9 18.13 9.78 3.97
CA SER A 9 19.25 10.13 3.07
C SER A 9 20.46 9.24 3.38
N PRO A 10 21.27 8.83 2.39
CA PRO A 10 22.57 8.19 2.65
C PRO A 10 23.53 9.18 3.34
N PRO A 11 24.51 8.71 4.12
CA PRO A 11 25.42 9.60 4.86
C PRO A 11 26.26 10.46 3.89
N PRO A 12 26.54 11.74 4.23
CA PRO A 12 27.40 12.59 3.41
C PRO A 12 28.85 12.10 3.45
N ARG A 13 29.54 12.18 2.29
CA ARG A 13 30.99 11.97 2.18
C ARG A 13 31.75 13.07 2.95
N PRO A 14 32.94 12.78 3.51
CA PRO A 14 33.72 13.79 4.23
C PRO A 14 34.19 14.92 3.31
N PRO A 15 34.27 16.17 3.80
CA PRO A 15 34.58 17.33 2.97
C PRO A 15 36.07 17.36 2.57
N VAL A 16 36.31 17.63 1.28
CA VAL A 16 37.61 18.04 0.75
C VAL A 16 37.68 19.56 0.82
N SER A 17 38.72 20.09 1.46
CA SER A 17 38.95 21.52 1.67
C SER A 17 39.53 22.20 0.43
N HIS A 18 38.88 23.25 -0.07
CA HIS A 18 39.49 24.25 -0.95
C HIS A 18 39.16 25.68 -0.48
N PRO A 19 40.09 26.64 -0.63
CA PRO A 19 39.99 27.99 -0.07
C PRO A 19 39.12 28.94 -0.93
N PRO A 20 38.65 30.08 -0.37
CA PRO A 20 37.70 30.95 -1.05
C PRO A 20 38.37 31.94 -2.01
N PRO A 21 37.68 32.39 -3.09
CA PRO A 21 38.15 33.49 -3.94
C PRO A 21 37.63 34.87 -3.47
N PRO A 22 38.25 35.98 -3.91
CA PRO A 22 38.05 37.31 -3.34
C PRO A 22 36.92 38.13 -3.98
N HIS A 23 36.49 39.14 -3.23
CA HIS A 23 35.48 40.14 -3.56
C HIS A 23 35.86 41.06 -4.72
N HIS A 24 34.90 41.36 -5.61
CA HIS A 24 34.94 42.53 -6.48
C HIS A 24 33.62 43.32 -6.42
N HIS A 25 33.78 44.63 -6.21
CA HIS A 25 32.79 45.69 -6.35
C HIS A 25 32.27 45.80 -7.79
N HIS A 26 30.98 46.12 -7.98
CA HIS A 26 30.57 46.96 -9.11
C HIS A 26 29.37 47.86 -8.81
N LEU A 27 29.47 49.06 -9.39
CA LEU A 27 28.64 50.25 -9.29
C LEU A 27 27.18 50.08 -9.74
N HIS A 28 26.34 50.91 -9.12
CA HIS A 28 24.99 51.27 -9.54
C HIS A 28 24.94 51.92 -10.94
N LEU A 29 23.98 51.48 -11.75
CA LEU A 29 23.34 52.28 -12.80
C LEU A 29 21.83 51.98 -12.80
N ARG A 30 21.04 53.02 -12.51
CA ARG A 30 19.57 53.00 -12.54
C ARG A 30 19.10 53.11 -14.00
N LEU A 31 18.25 52.17 -14.43
CA LEU A 31 17.33 52.36 -15.56
C LEU A 31 15.89 52.18 -15.05
N ARG A 32 15.04 53.15 -15.42
CA ARG A 32 13.65 53.31 -15.00
C ARG A 32 12.77 52.18 -15.56
N HIS A 33 11.90 51.62 -14.73
CA HIS A 33 10.84 50.70 -15.15
C HIS A 33 9.59 51.49 -15.62
N PRO A 34 8.90 51.06 -16.69
CA PRO A 34 7.55 51.53 -17.00
C PRO A 34 6.52 50.90 -16.05
N PRO A 35 5.32 51.49 -15.91
CA PRO A 35 4.35 51.13 -14.86
C PRO A 35 3.79 49.72 -15.05
N GLN A 36 3.83 48.92 -13.98
CA GLN A 36 3.15 47.63 -13.89
C GLN A 36 1.64 47.84 -13.79
N HIS A 37 0.90 47.40 -14.80
CA HIS A 37 -0.53 47.18 -14.67
C HIS A 37 -0.77 45.95 -13.79
N HIS A 38 -1.34 46.15 -12.60
CA HIS A 38 -1.90 45.07 -11.80
C HIS A 38 -3.24 44.62 -12.41
N PRO A 39 -3.40 43.36 -12.86
CA PRO A 39 -4.72 42.82 -13.11
C PRO A 39 -5.40 42.55 -11.77
N LYS A 40 -6.61 43.12 -11.59
CA LYS A 40 -7.48 42.87 -10.45
C LYS A 40 -7.77 41.36 -10.32
N PRO A 41 -7.90 40.81 -9.11
CA PRO A 41 -8.25 39.40 -8.94
C PRO A 41 -9.68 39.18 -9.42
N HIS A 42 -9.83 38.47 -10.54
CA HIS A 42 -11.12 37.91 -10.92
C HIS A 42 -11.51 36.84 -9.89
N PRO A 43 -12.77 36.84 -9.41
CA PRO A 43 -13.23 35.78 -8.53
C PRO A 43 -13.18 34.48 -9.31
N ILE A 44 -12.26 33.59 -8.93
CA ILE A 44 -12.28 32.19 -9.37
C ILE A 44 -13.61 31.65 -8.87
N ARG A 45 -14.57 31.44 -9.79
CA ARG A 45 -15.72 30.58 -9.53
C ARG A 45 -15.15 29.23 -9.14
N LEU A 46 -15.16 28.93 -7.84
CA LEU A 46 -15.12 27.55 -7.39
C LEU A 46 -16.33 26.90 -8.04
N ASN A 47 -16.09 26.14 -9.12
CA ASN A 47 -17.01 25.11 -9.52
C ASN A 47 -17.12 24.19 -8.32
N ILE A 48 -18.23 24.33 -7.59
CA ILE A 48 -18.73 23.36 -6.64
C ILE A 48 -18.61 22.02 -7.36
N ILE A 49 -17.73 21.15 -6.86
CA ILE A 49 -17.71 19.76 -7.27
C ILE A 49 -19.06 19.23 -6.84
N GLN A 50 -20.00 19.21 -7.79
CA GLN A 50 -21.23 18.47 -7.65
C GLN A 50 -20.81 17.03 -7.32
N ASN A 51 -21.33 16.51 -6.21
CA ASN A 51 -21.30 15.09 -5.94
C ASN A 51 -21.78 14.38 -7.21
N PRO A 52 -20.98 13.49 -7.82
CA PRO A 52 -21.50 12.63 -8.85
C PRO A 52 -22.53 11.73 -8.16
N THR A 53 -23.81 12.04 -8.35
CA THR A 53 -24.87 11.04 -8.41
C THR A 53 -24.35 9.88 -9.23
N ALA A 54 -24.45 8.65 -8.68
CA ALA A 54 -24.03 7.37 -9.25
C ALA A 54 -23.94 7.35 -10.78
N SER A 55 -22.82 7.82 -11.32
CA SER A 55 -22.42 7.55 -12.69
C SER A 55 -21.89 6.12 -12.64
N ALA A 56 -22.49 5.21 -13.40
CA ALA A 56 -21.99 3.85 -13.54
C ALA A 56 -20.50 3.94 -13.85
N ALA A 57 -19.65 3.58 -12.89
CA ALA A 57 -18.21 3.62 -13.08
C ALA A 57 -17.90 2.80 -14.33
N ILE A 58 -17.28 3.41 -15.33
CA ILE A 58 -16.89 2.71 -16.56
C ILE A 58 -15.97 1.57 -16.13
N ILE A 59 -16.47 0.35 -16.26
CA ILE A 59 -15.73 -0.83 -15.86
C ILE A 59 -14.60 -1.04 -16.87
N PRO A 60 -13.32 -1.03 -16.43
CA PRO A 60 -12.20 -1.20 -17.33
C PRO A 60 -12.22 -2.58 -17.98
N SER A 61 -11.74 -2.67 -19.23
CA SER A 61 -11.58 -3.93 -19.95
C SER A 61 -10.16 -4.47 -19.78
N PHE A 62 -10.03 -5.79 -19.62
CA PHE A 62 -8.75 -6.48 -19.51
C PHE A 62 -8.66 -7.60 -20.55
N ARG A 63 -7.43 -7.94 -20.95
CA ARG A 63 -7.13 -9.16 -21.72
C ARG A 63 -7.25 -10.36 -20.79
N GLU A 64 -7.72 -11.47 -21.33
CA GLU A 64 -7.64 -12.75 -20.63
C GLU A 64 -6.18 -13.09 -20.34
N ALA A 65 -5.91 -13.53 -19.12
CA ALA A 65 -4.60 -13.96 -18.67
C ALA A 65 -4.27 -15.35 -19.23
N PRO A 66 -2.98 -15.68 -19.44
CA PRO A 66 -2.57 -17.05 -19.69
C PRO A 66 -3.07 -18.01 -18.61
N ALA A 67 -3.31 -19.27 -18.98
CA ALA A 67 -3.60 -20.31 -18.00
C ALA A 67 -2.29 -20.73 -17.30
N PHE A 68 -2.27 -20.66 -15.98
CA PHE A 68 -1.17 -21.15 -15.15
C PHE A 68 -1.59 -22.47 -14.47
N ARG A 69 -0.70 -23.46 -14.48
CA ARG A 69 -0.96 -24.81 -13.96
C ARG A 69 0.10 -25.21 -12.96
N ASN A 70 -0.26 -26.10 -12.03
CA ASN A 70 0.66 -26.66 -11.07
C ASN A 70 1.87 -27.32 -11.75
N GLY A 71 3.07 -27.00 -11.29
CA GLY A 71 4.29 -27.69 -11.67
C GLY A 71 4.32 -29.14 -11.18
N HIS A 72 5.24 -29.94 -11.72
CA HIS A 72 5.35 -31.37 -11.38
C HIS A 72 5.64 -31.65 -9.90
N THR A 73 6.15 -30.67 -9.16
CA THR A 73 6.48 -30.79 -7.73
C THR A 73 5.30 -30.51 -6.80
N CYS A 74 4.16 -30.06 -7.33
CA CYS A 74 2.95 -29.84 -6.54
C CYS A 74 2.35 -31.19 -6.15
N THR A 75 2.46 -31.56 -4.88
CA THR A 75 1.99 -32.86 -4.39
C THR A 75 0.46 -32.97 -4.48
N GLN A 76 -0.06 -34.11 -4.93
CA GLN A 76 -1.50 -34.43 -5.05
C GLN A 76 -2.27 -34.49 -3.71
N HIS A 77 -1.71 -34.00 -2.60
CA HIS A 77 -2.40 -33.86 -1.32
C HIS A 77 -3.26 -32.59 -1.32
N HIS A 78 -4.30 -32.62 -2.17
CA HIS A 78 -5.15 -31.49 -2.55
C HIS A 78 -5.95 -30.82 -1.41
N ASP A 79 -6.01 -31.41 -0.21
CA ASP A 79 -6.94 -30.93 0.83
C ASP A 79 -6.30 -30.16 2.00
N LYS A 80 -4.98 -29.90 2.03
CA LYS A 80 -4.35 -29.29 3.23
C LYS A 80 -3.45 -28.06 3.06
N ASN A 81 -3.07 -27.66 1.85
CA ASN A 81 -2.10 -26.57 1.68
C ASN A 81 -2.58 -25.43 0.77
N ILE A 82 -3.87 -25.07 0.81
CA ILE A 82 -4.34 -23.87 0.11
C ILE A 82 -3.64 -22.63 0.68
N ILE A 83 -3.01 -21.85 -0.19
CA ILE A 83 -2.42 -20.56 0.16
C ILE A 83 -3.51 -19.51 0.03
N HIS A 84 -3.97 -19.00 1.16
CA HIS A 84 -5.00 -17.97 1.20
C HIS A 84 -4.39 -16.57 1.07
N ILE A 85 -4.77 -15.84 0.03
CA ILE A 85 -4.33 -14.46 -0.20
C ILE A 85 -5.51 -13.52 0.03
N VAL A 86 -5.34 -12.53 0.90
CA VAL A 86 -6.34 -11.49 1.17
C VAL A 86 -5.91 -10.19 0.53
N MET A 87 -6.81 -9.55 -0.22
CA MET A 87 -6.54 -8.26 -0.86
C MET A 87 -7.74 -7.32 -0.74
N PRO A 88 -7.53 -6.01 -0.58
CA PRO A 88 -8.59 -5.04 -0.82
C PRO A 88 -8.90 -4.99 -2.33
N LEU A 89 -10.17 -4.76 -2.65
CA LEU A 89 -10.67 -4.64 -4.02
C LEU A 89 -11.45 -3.32 -4.17
N ASP A 90 -10.90 -2.43 -4.98
CA ASP A 90 -11.47 -1.11 -5.29
C ASP A 90 -11.39 -0.89 -6.80
N VAL A 91 -12.45 -0.36 -7.41
CA VAL A 91 -12.49 -0.10 -8.86
C VAL A 91 -11.38 0.86 -9.32
N ASN A 92 -10.95 1.81 -8.48
CA ASN A 92 -9.86 2.74 -8.78
C ASN A 92 -8.48 2.07 -8.75
N TYR A 93 -8.37 0.91 -8.08
CA TYR A 93 -7.14 0.13 -7.94
C TYR A 93 -7.21 -1.20 -8.69
N ILE A 94 -8.31 -1.49 -9.39
CA ILE A 94 -8.56 -2.79 -10.01
C ILE A 94 -7.44 -3.18 -10.99
N ARG A 95 -6.89 -2.21 -11.73
CA ARG A 95 -5.75 -2.44 -12.64
C ARG A 95 -4.51 -2.91 -11.90
N GLY A 96 -4.25 -2.37 -10.71
CA GLY A 96 -3.21 -2.86 -9.81
C GLY A 96 -3.52 -4.27 -9.30
N THR A 97 -4.74 -4.51 -8.81
CA THR A 97 -5.16 -5.84 -8.32
C THR A 97 -5.01 -6.92 -9.39
N MET A 98 -5.42 -6.65 -10.64
CA MET A 98 -5.28 -7.61 -11.74
C MET A 98 -3.80 -7.91 -12.03
N ALA A 99 -2.92 -6.90 -12.03
CA ALA A 99 -1.49 -7.09 -12.22
C ALA A 99 -0.86 -7.89 -11.07
N ALA A 100 -1.27 -7.62 -9.82
CA ALA A 100 -0.83 -8.37 -8.65
C ALA A 100 -1.24 -9.85 -8.73
N VAL A 101 -2.52 -10.14 -9.04
CA VAL A 101 -3.03 -11.51 -9.25
C VAL A 101 -2.23 -12.21 -10.35
N LEU A 102 -2.06 -11.57 -11.51
CA LEU A 102 -1.28 -12.14 -12.61
C LEU A 102 0.15 -12.47 -12.17
N SER A 103 0.82 -11.55 -11.47
CA SER A 103 2.20 -11.78 -11.01
C SER A 103 2.29 -12.95 -10.04
N ILE A 104 1.33 -13.11 -9.12
CA ILE A 104 1.29 -14.23 -8.19
C ILE A 104 1.12 -15.54 -8.94
N LEU A 105 0.15 -15.63 -9.86
CA LEU A 105 -0.09 -16.85 -10.63
C LEU A 105 1.11 -17.21 -11.51
N GLN A 106 1.74 -16.21 -12.13
CA GLN A 106 2.86 -16.40 -13.04
C GLN A 106 4.12 -16.91 -12.35
N HIS A 107 4.36 -16.50 -11.10
CA HIS A 107 5.60 -16.82 -10.37
C HIS A 107 5.43 -17.89 -9.29
N SER A 108 4.22 -18.40 -9.08
CA SER A 108 3.96 -19.52 -8.16
C SER A 108 4.31 -20.85 -8.81
N THR A 109 4.95 -21.76 -8.06
CA THR A 109 5.17 -23.14 -8.52
C THR A 109 3.85 -23.91 -8.62
N CYS A 110 2.92 -23.64 -7.70
CA CYS A 110 1.61 -24.30 -7.60
C CYS A 110 0.46 -23.26 -7.63
N PRO A 111 0.23 -22.58 -8.76
CA PRO A 111 -0.76 -21.51 -8.85
C PRO A 111 -2.21 -21.98 -8.63
N GLU A 112 -2.52 -23.26 -8.84
CA GLU A 112 -3.86 -23.81 -8.61
C GLU A 112 -4.15 -24.04 -7.10
N ASP A 113 -3.11 -23.99 -6.26
CA ASP A 113 -3.23 -24.10 -4.80
C ASP A 113 -3.42 -22.72 -4.12
N VAL A 114 -3.56 -21.65 -4.90
CA VAL A 114 -3.72 -20.28 -4.39
C VAL A 114 -5.20 -19.87 -4.45
N SER A 115 -5.74 -19.43 -3.32
CA SER A 115 -7.13 -18.92 -3.20
C SER A 115 -7.14 -17.46 -2.80
N PHE A 116 -7.86 -16.64 -3.56
CA PHE A 116 -7.96 -15.19 -3.32
C PHE A 116 -9.23 -14.82 -2.56
N HIS A 117 -9.09 -13.95 -1.56
CA HIS A 117 -10.15 -13.40 -0.73
C HIS A 117 -10.15 -11.88 -0.89
N PHE A 118 -11.09 -11.37 -1.70
CA PHE A 118 -11.20 -9.94 -1.97
C PHE A 118 -12.13 -9.26 -0.99
N LEU A 119 -11.64 -8.26 -0.26
CA LEU A 119 -12.45 -7.41 0.61
C LEU A 119 -12.91 -6.19 -0.19
N SER A 120 -14.21 -5.93 -0.28
CA SER A 120 -14.75 -4.79 -1.03
C SER A 120 -15.88 -4.10 -0.27
N VAL A 121 -15.95 -2.77 -0.32
CA VAL A 121 -17.10 -2.01 0.21
C VAL A 121 -18.37 -2.29 -0.60
N HIS A 122 -18.23 -2.50 -1.91
CA HIS A 122 -19.33 -2.73 -2.82
C HIS A 122 -19.12 -4.02 -3.62
N LEU A 123 -20.07 -4.95 -3.51
CA LEU A 123 -20.09 -6.16 -4.30
C LEU A 123 -20.88 -5.91 -5.58
N HIS A 124 -20.17 -5.47 -6.62
CA HIS A 124 -20.73 -5.32 -7.96
C HIS A 124 -20.56 -6.63 -8.73
N PRO A 125 -21.66 -7.28 -9.18
CA PRO A 125 -21.58 -8.52 -9.97
C PRO A 125 -20.68 -8.40 -11.20
N GLU A 126 -20.65 -7.21 -11.81
CA GLU A 126 -19.83 -6.91 -12.98
C GLU A 126 -18.33 -7.02 -12.69
N ILE A 127 -17.89 -6.68 -11.47
CA ILE A 127 -16.49 -6.84 -11.06
C ILE A 127 -16.15 -8.32 -10.91
N SER A 128 -17.06 -9.13 -10.36
CA SER A 128 -16.85 -10.58 -10.31
C SER A 128 -16.78 -11.18 -11.72
N SER A 129 -17.66 -10.76 -12.63
CA SER A 129 -17.63 -11.19 -14.03
C SER A 129 -16.35 -10.76 -14.73
N LEU A 130 -15.86 -9.55 -14.46
CA LEU A 130 -14.59 -9.06 -14.99
C LEU A 130 -13.38 -9.89 -14.51
N ILE A 131 -13.32 -10.21 -13.22
CA ILE A 131 -12.25 -11.06 -12.68
C ILE A 131 -12.32 -12.44 -13.33
N LYS A 132 -13.51 -13.04 -13.46
CA LYS A 132 -13.70 -14.35 -14.11
C LYS A 132 -13.32 -14.36 -15.58
N SER A 133 -13.66 -13.31 -16.34
CA SER A 133 -13.28 -13.23 -17.75
C SER A 133 -11.78 -12.95 -17.94
N THR A 134 -11.15 -12.27 -16.99
CA THR A 134 -9.71 -12.02 -17.00
C THR A 134 -8.92 -13.25 -16.56
N PHE A 135 -9.40 -13.98 -15.55
CA PHE A 135 -8.76 -15.17 -14.98
C PHE A 135 -9.77 -16.32 -14.84
N PRO A 136 -10.04 -17.08 -15.93
CA PRO A 136 -11.08 -18.11 -15.93
C PRO A 136 -10.89 -19.24 -14.90
N TYR A 137 -9.65 -19.50 -14.51
CA TYR A 137 -9.27 -20.57 -13.59
C TYR A 137 -8.98 -20.09 -12.16
N LEU A 138 -9.24 -18.80 -11.86
CA LEU A 138 -8.94 -18.24 -10.55
C LEU A 138 -9.91 -18.74 -9.49
N THR A 139 -9.38 -19.35 -8.43
CA THR A 139 -10.14 -19.61 -7.20
C THR A 139 -10.20 -18.32 -6.38
N PHE A 140 -11.38 -17.71 -6.30
CA PHE A 140 -11.57 -16.53 -5.47
C PHE A 140 -12.95 -16.43 -4.83
N LYS A 141 -13.01 -15.69 -3.72
CA LYS A 141 -14.25 -15.26 -3.04
C LYS A 141 -14.18 -13.76 -2.77
N MET A 142 -15.32 -13.09 -2.89
CA MET A 142 -15.47 -11.67 -2.54
C MET A 142 -16.28 -11.54 -1.25
N TYR A 143 -15.82 -10.68 -0.36
CA TYR A 143 -16.42 -10.44 0.94
C TYR A 143 -16.78 -8.96 1.09
N PRO A 144 -18.00 -8.65 1.56
CA PRO A 144 -18.39 -7.28 1.80
C PRO A 144 -17.69 -6.75 3.05
N PHE A 145 -17.06 -5.58 2.94
CA PHE A 145 -16.57 -4.81 4.06
C PHE A 145 -17.58 -3.69 4.38
N ASP A 146 -18.26 -3.80 5.52
CA ASP A 146 -19.19 -2.75 5.97
C ASP A 146 -18.42 -1.48 6.40
N PRO A 147 -18.54 -0.36 5.67
CA PRO A 147 -17.84 0.89 6.00
C PRO A 147 -18.33 1.49 7.33
N ASN A 148 -19.48 1.05 7.87
CA ASN A 148 -19.95 1.49 9.18
C ASN A 148 -19.04 1.04 10.32
N ARG A 149 -18.29 -0.05 10.16
CA ARG A 149 -17.33 -0.55 11.17
C ARG A 149 -16.31 0.51 11.59
N VAL A 150 -15.94 1.37 10.65
CA VAL A 150 -14.95 2.44 10.83
C VAL A 150 -15.56 3.84 10.79
N ARG A 151 -16.86 3.95 10.48
CA ARG A 151 -17.58 5.23 10.48
C ARG A 151 -17.50 5.86 11.86
N GLY A 152 -17.03 7.10 11.90
CA GLY A 152 -16.84 7.80 13.16
C GLY A 152 -15.68 7.27 14.02
N LYS A 153 -14.88 6.30 13.57
CA LYS A 153 -13.59 5.93 14.19
C LYS A 153 -12.40 6.51 13.41
N ILE A 154 -12.60 6.81 12.12
CA ILE A 154 -11.59 7.45 11.27
C ILE A 154 -11.45 8.92 11.67
N SER A 155 -10.22 9.30 12.03
CA SER A 155 -9.82 10.69 12.19
C SER A 155 -9.26 11.20 10.88
N LYS A 156 -9.72 12.38 10.42
CA LYS A 156 -9.20 13.00 9.18
C LYS A 156 -7.68 12.98 9.17
N SER A 157 -7.11 12.25 8.22
CA SER A 157 -5.68 12.20 7.96
C SER A 157 -5.24 13.46 7.22
N ILE A 158 -3.95 13.81 7.30
CA ILE A 158 -3.36 14.82 6.41
C ILE A 158 -3.54 14.42 4.94
N ARG A 159 -3.70 13.12 4.65
CA ARG A 159 -4.00 12.58 3.33
C ARG A 159 -5.42 12.05 3.31
N GLN A 160 -6.37 12.81 2.75
CA GLN A 160 -7.79 12.41 2.66
C GLN A 160 -8.01 11.03 2.03
N ALA A 161 -7.14 10.61 1.09
CA ALA A 161 -7.20 9.26 0.51
C ALA A 161 -6.98 8.13 1.54
N LEU A 162 -6.33 8.42 2.67
CA LEU A 162 -6.14 7.47 3.77
C LEU A 162 -7.39 7.32 4.65
N ASP A 163 -8.37 8.21 4.49
CA ASP A 163 -9.64 8.16 5.22
C ASP A 163 -10.66 7.21 4.55
N GLN A 164 -10.31 6.62 3.39
CA GLN A 164 -11.17 5.65 2.72
C GLN A 164 -11.37 4.42 3.60
N PRO A 165 -12.63 3.99 3.88
CA PRO A 165 -12.91 2.86 4.76
C PRO A 165 -12.14 1.59 4.40
N LEU A 166 -11.95 1.32 3.11
CA LEU A 166 -11.27 0.12 2.62
C LEU A 166 -9.80 0.01 3.08
N ASN A 167 -9.13 1.12 3.39
CA ASN A 167 -7.76 1.09 3.95
C ASN A 167 -7.69 0.40 5.31
N TYR A 168 -8.82 0.31 6.02
CA TYR A 168 -8.96 -0.32 7.32
C TYR A 168 -9.48 -1.75 7.23
N ALA A 169 -9.95 -2.21 6.06
CA ALA A 169 -10.54 -3.54 5.91
C ALA A 169 -9.62 -4.68 6.37
N ARG A 170 -8.30 -4.51 6.21
CA ARG A 170 -7.28 -5.45 6.70
C ARG A 170 -7.36 -5.74 8.21
N ILE A 171 -7.80 -4.77 9.00
CA ILE A 171 -7.96 -4.90 10.47
C ILE A 171 -9.08 -5.88 10.80
N TYR A 172 -10.10 -5.97 9.93
CA TYR A 172 -11.29 -6.78 10.12
C TYR A 172 -11.24 -8.10 9.35
N MET A 173 -10.15 -8.41 8.65
CA MET A 173 -10.11 -9.60 7.78
C MET A 173 -10.40 -10.89 8.55
N ALA A 174 -9.93 -10.99 9.81
CA ALA A 174 -10.18 -12.15 10.65
C ALA A 174 -11.66 -12.34 11.00
N ASP A 175 -12.42 -11.25 11.14
CA ASP A 175 -13.86 -11.26 11.41
C ASP A 175 -14.69 -11.56 10.15
N ILE A 176 -14.14 -11.25 8.97
CA ILE A 176 -14.82 -11.35 7.68
C ILE A 176 -14.60 -12.72 7.03
N LEU A 177 -13.41 -13.27 7.18
CA LEU A 177 -13.04 -14.55 6.59
C LEU A 177 -13.75 -15.72 7.29
N PRO A 178 -14.04 -16.81 6.55
CA PRO A 178 -14.58 -18.04 7.11
C PRO A 178 -13.72 -18.60 8.26
N ASN A 179 -14.36 -19.30 9.21
CA ASN A 179 -13.70 -19.83 10.41
C ASN A 179 -12.66 -20.91 10.12
N ASP A 180 -12.76 -21.59 8.98
CA ASP A 180 -11.80 -22.59 8.49
C ASP A 180 -10.53 -21.97 7.88
N VAL A 181 -10.55 -20.66 7.58
CA VAL A 181 -9.35 -19.92 7.15
C VAL A 181 -8.59 -19.46 8.39
N ASN A 182 -7.51 -20.17 8.71
CA ASN A 182 -6.69 -19.93 9.90
C ASN A 182 -5.38 -19.19 9.65
N ARG A 183 -4.99 -19.05 8.38
CA ARG A 183 -3.76 -18.36 7.98
C ARG A 183 -3.98 -17.65 6.65
N VAL A 184 -3.40 -16.48 6.48
CA VAL A 184 -3.45 -15.70 5.23
C VAL A 184 -2.15 -14.98 4.94
N ILE A 185 -1.92 -14.66 3.67
CA ILE A 185 -1.03 -13.58 3.26
C ILE A 185 -1.92 -12.38 2.88
N TYR A 186 -1.77 -11.27 3.58
CA TYR A 186 -2.40 -10.01 3.20
C TYR A 186 -1.47 -9.24 2.23
N LEU A 187 -2.02 -8.81 1.10
CA LEU A 187 -1.32 -8.03 0.07
C LEU A 187 -2.14 -6.79 -0.34
N ASP A 188 -1.49 -5.62 -0.41
CA ASP A 188 -2.06 -4.42 -1.02
C ASP A 188 -2.16 -4.57 -2.56
N SER A 189 -3.04 -3.80 -3.20
CA SER A 189 -3.37 -3.91 -4.63
C SER A 189 -2.28 -3.39 -5.59
N ASP A 190 -1.18 -2.84 -5.09
CA ASP A 190 -0.14 -2.15 -5.85
C ASP A 190 1.23 -2.83 -5.69
N ILE A 191 1.20 -4.16 -5.73
CA ILE A 191 2.37 -5.03 -5.64
C ILE A 191 2.59 -5.84 -6.92
N ILE A 192 3.81 -6.31 -7.11
CA ILE A 192 4.17 -7.37 -8.06
C ILE A 192 5.03 -8.39 -7.33
N VAL A 193 4.62 -9.65 -7.38
CA VAL A 193 5.41 -10.78 -6.89
C VAL A 193 6.29 -11.30 -8.02
N VAL A 194 7.56 -11.57 -7.74
CA VAL A 194 8.55 -12.08 -8.71
C VAL A 194 9.29 -13.33 -8.20
N ASP A 195 8.70 -14.00 -7.21
CA ASP A 195 9.22 -15.23 -6.58
C ASP A 195 8.03 -16.08 -6.12
N ASP A 196 8.28 -17.33 -5.73
CA ASP A 196 7.22 -18.26 -5.35
C ASP A 196 6.57 -17.86 -4.02
N ILE A 197 5.28 -17.51 -4.06
CA ILE A 197 4.50 -17.06 -2.90
C ILE A 197 4.44 -18.11 -1.77
N ALA A 198 4.62 -19.39 -2.09
CA ALA A 198 4.70 -20.47 -1.11
C ALA A 198 5.84 -20.27 -0.10
N LYS A 199 6.93 -19.60 -0.50
CA LYS A 199 8.05 -19.26 0.39
C LYS A 199 7.64 -18.24 1.45
N LEU A 200 6.82 -17.24 1.09
CA LEU A 200 6.26 -16.29 2.05
C LEU A 200 5.22 -17.00 2.94
N TRP A 201 4.37 -17.83 2.34
CA TRP A 201 3.40 -18.64 3.09
C TRP A 201 4.07 -19.50 4.17
N GLY A 202 5.21 -20.11 3.85
CA GLY A 202 5.97 -21.01 4.72
C GLY A 202 6.78 -20.34 5.83
N VAL A 203 6.73 -19.01 5.99
CA VAL A 203 7.42 -18.32 7.10
C VAL A 203 6.92 -18.84 8.45
N ASP A 204 7.80 -19.39 9.28
CA ASP A 204 7.43 -19.78 10.64
C ASP A 204 7.25 -18.56 11.55
N LEU A 205 5.99 -18.32 11.95
CA LEU A 205 5.60 -17.21 12.81
C LEU A 205 5.94 -17.46 14.29
N GLY A 206 6.20 -18.71 14.70
CA GLY A 206 6.39 -19.06 16.10
C GLY A 206 5.19 -18.65 16.96
N ASP A 207 5.46 -17.90 18.04
CA ASP A 207 4.46 -17.36 18.97
C ASP A 207 3.84 -16.03 18.50
N LYS A 208 4.18 -15.55 17.29
CA LYS A 208 3.74 -14.25 16.78
C LYS A 208 2.47 -14.39 15.93
N VAL A 209 1.58 -13.44 16.07
CA VAL A 209 0.31 -13.41 15.32
C VAL A 209 0.51 -13.02 13.85
N LEU A 210 1.54 -12.21 13.57
CA LEU A 210 1.86 -11.83 12.20
C LEU A 210 3.36 -11.70 11.98
N GLY A 211 3.75 -11.80 10.71
CA GLY A 211 5.10 -11.54 10.23
C GLY A 211 5.10 -10.57 9.06
N ALA A 212 6.09 -9.68 9.05
CA ALA A 212 6.30 -8.68 8.01
C ALA A 212 7.78 -8.22 7.98
N PRO A 213 8.27 -7.65 6.88
CA PRO A 213 9.57 -6.99 6.86
C PRO A 213 9.65 -5.77 7.79
N GLU A 214 10.66 -5.74 8.66
CA GLU A 214 10.88 -4.68 9.66
C GLU A 214 12.00 -3.71 9.27
N TYR A 215 11.70 -2.42 9.30
CA TYR A 215 12.63 -1.35 8.94
C TYR A 215 13.06 -0.59 10.19
N CYS A 216 13.86 -1.24 11.04
CA CYS A 216 14.33 -0.66 12.30
C CYS A 216 15.25 0.57 12.14
N HIS A 217 15.74 0.83 10.92
CA HIS A 217 16.52 2.04 10.61
C HIS A 217 15.63 3.28 10.40
N ALA A 218 14.32 3.10 10.19
CA ALA A 218 13.38 4.21 10.12
C ALA A 218 13.22 4.83 11.51
N ASN A 219 13.15 6.17 11.57
CA ASN A 219 12.86 6.85 12.82
C ASN A 219 11.41 6.58 13.24
N PHE A 220 11.22 5.63 14.16
CA PHE A 220 9.91 5.18 14.62
C PHE A 220 9.11 6.30 15.31
N THR A 221 9.78 7.29 15.90
CA THR A 221 9.14 8.45 16.53
C THR A 221 8.27 9.24 15.54
N ASN A 222 8.63 9.24 14.25
CA ASN A 222 7.91 9.97 13.19
C ASN A 222 6.49 9.45 12.89
N TYR A 223 6.11 8.27 13.39
CA TYR A 223 4.78 7.71 13.14
C TYR A 223 3.72 8.19 14.14
N PHE A 224 4.13 8.91 15.19
CA PHE A 224 3.28 9.45 16.24
C PHE A 224 3.61 10.93 16.50
N THR A 225 2.68 11.67 17.10
CA THR A 225 2.86 13.09 17.41
C THR A 225 3.61 13.31 18.72
N ASP A 226 4.08 14.52 18.96
CA ASP A 226 4.67 14.91 20.26
C ASP A 226 3.68 14.71 21.41
N ALA A 227 2.37 14.84 21.15
CA ALA A 227 1.32 14.58 22.13
C ALA A 227 1.28 13.10 22.55
N PHE A 228 1.63 12.16 21.67
CA PHE A 228 1.78 10.76 22.05
C PHE A 228 3.02 10.54 22.94
N TRP A 229 4.17 11.08 22.52
CA TRP A 229 5.45 10.82 23.19
C TRP A 229 5.60 11.55 24.53
N SER A 230 4.86 12.64 24.75
CA SER A 230 4.84 13.36 26.03
C SER A 230 3.87 12.76 27.06
N ASP A 231 2.98 11.84 26.67
CA ASP A 231 2.09 11.14 27.59
C ASP A 231 2.70 9.81 28.04
N VAL A 232 3.07 9.74 29.32
CA VAL A 232 3.70 8.56 29.94
C VAL A 232 2.83 7.31 29.82
N ASN A 233 1.51 7.43 29.87
CA ASN A 233 0.60 6.28 29.76
C ASN A 233 0.54 5.74 28.33
N LEU A 234 0.61 6.62 27.34
CA LEU A 234 0.62 6.22 25.92
C LEU A 234 1.94 5.58 25.51
N MET A 235 3.08 6.20 25.87
CA MET A 235 4.40 5.68 25.51
C MET A 235 4.69 4.30 26.16
N ARG A 236 4.12 4.02 27.34
CA ARG A 236 4.20 2.72 28.02
C ARG A 236 3.67 1.56 27.19
N THR A 237 2.89 1.80 26.13
CA THR A 237 2.45 0.72 25.24
C THR A 237 3.60 -0.05 24.59
N PHE A 238 4.77 0.59 24.44
CA PHE A 238 5.98 -0.04 23.90
C PHE A 238 6.95 -0.54 24.98
N GLU A 239 6.59 -0.48 26.26
CA GLU A 239 7.44 -0.96 27.35
C GLU A 239 7.77 -2.45 27.18
N GLY A 240 9.04 -2.81 27.32
CA GLY A 240 9.54 -4.17 27.09
C GLY A 240 9.62 -4.59 25.61
N ARG A 241 9.29 -3.70 24.66
CA ARG A 241 9.37 -3.98 23.21
C ARG A 241 10.53 -3.21 22.57
N ARG A 242 10.97 -3.69 21.42
CA ARG A 242 11.86 -2.95 20.51
C ARG A 242 11.06 -2.61 19.25
N PRO A 243 10.25 -1.53 19.27
CA PRO A 243 9.33 -1.26 18.17
C PRO A 243 10.09 -0.81 16.92
N CYS A 244 9.83 -1.50 15.81
CA CYS A 244 10.29 -1.12 14.49
C CYS A 244 9.12 -0.80 13.57
N TYR A 245 9.35 0.06 12.58
CA TYR A 245 8.39 0.26 11.51
C TYR A 245 8.27 -1.02 10.68
N PHE A 246 7.05 -1.45 10.39
CA PHE A 246 6.79 -2.38 9.31
C PHE A 246 5.65 -1.84 8.44
N ASN A 247 5.73 -2.10 7.15
CA ASN A 247 4.67 -1.75 6.22
C ASN A 247 3.54 -2.78 6.32
N THR A 248 2.30 -2.34 6.46
CA THR A 248 1.12 -3.21 6.63
C THR A 248 0.53 -3.73 5.32
N GLY A 249 1.18 -3.46 4.18
CA GLY A 249 0.71 -3.88 2.86
C GLY A 249 1.22 -5.24 2.41
N VAL A 250 2.13 -5.86 3.17
CA VAL A 250 2.56 -7.25 2.98
C VAL A 250 2.72 -7.90 4.35
N MET A 251 1.86 -8.85 4.69
CA MET A 251 1.89 -9.54 5.99
C MET A 251 1.51 -11.00 5.83
N VAL A 252 2.18 -11.89 6.56
CA VAL A 252 1.69 -13.25 6.83
C VAL A 252 1.00 -13.21 8.18
N VAL A 253 -0.24 -13.67 8.26
CA VAL A 253 -1.06 -13.54 9.47
C VAL A 253 -1.64 -14.89 9.87
N ASP A 254 -1.44 -15.24 11.13
CA ASP A 254 -2.19 -16.28 11.81
C ASP A 254 -3.55 -15.72 12.22
N VAL A 255 -4.58 -16.07 11.44
CA VAL A 255 -5.94 -15.56 11.61
C VAL A 255 -6.58 -16.15 12.86
N ASP A 256 -6.27 -17.41 13.20
CA ASP A 256 -6.80 -18.04 14.41
C ASP A 256 -6.27 -17.35 15.67
N GLN A 257 -4.96 -17.09 15.75
CA GLN A 257 -4.39 -16.30 16.84
C GLN A 257 -4.90 -14.86 16.84
N TRP A 258 -5.12 -14.25 15.67
CA TRP A 258 -5.73 -12.92 15.56
C TRP A 258 -7.12 -12.88 16.22
N ARG A 259 -7.97 -13.88 15.92
CA ARG A 259 -9.32 -14.02 16.51
C ARG A 259 -9.23 -14.25 18.01
N LYS A 260 -8.47 -15.27 18.45
CA LYS A 260 -8.31 -15.64 19.87
C LYS A 260 -7.78 -14.50 20.72
N GLY A 261 -6.85 -13.71 20.19
CA GLY A 261 -6.27 -12.58 20.90
C GLY A 261 -7.07 -11.28 20.82
N GLY A 262 -8.23 -11.27 20.15
CA GLY A 262 -9.08 -10.08 20.02
C GLY A 262 -8.38 -8.88 19.37
N TYR A 263 -7.50 -9.14 18.40
CA TYR A 263 -6.62 -8.10 17.86
C TYR A 263 -7.36 -7.03 17.06
N THR A 264 -8.48 -7.38 16.42
CA THR A 264 -9.38 -6.40 15.80
C THR A 264 -9.79 -5.32 16.81
N GLN A 265 -10.27 -5.73 17.98
CA GLN A 265 -10.72 -4.82 19.04
C GLN A 265 -9.57 -3.96 19.58
N LYS A 266 -8.39 -4.55 19.82
CA LYS A 266 -7.21 -3.82 20.28
C LYS A 266 -6.80 -2.69 19.31
N VAL A 267 -6.90 -2.94 18.01
CA VAL A 267 -6.64 -1.89 17.00
C VAL A 267 -7.74 -0.83 17.03
N GLU A 268 -9.01 -1.20 17.17
CA GLU A 268 -10.11 -0.24 17.28
C GLU A 268 -10.01 0.67 18.51
N GLU A 269 -9.54 0.15 19.64
CA GLU A 269 -9.30 0.93 20.86
C GLU A 269 -8.30 2.06 20.60
N TRP A 270 -7.21 1.79 19.88
CA TRP A 270 -6.25 2.81 19.44
C TRP A 270 -6.84 3.82 18.45
N MET A 271 -7.73 3.38 17.55
CA MET A 271 -8.46 4.29 16.66
C MET A 271 -9.37 5.24 17.46
N ALA A 272 -9.99 4.75 18.55
CA ALA A 272 -10.81 5.58 19.44
C ALA A 272 -9.96 6.60 20.22
N VAL A 273 -8.77 6.20 20.71
CA VAL A 273 -7.80 7.11 21.34
C VAL A 273 -7.37 8.20 20.35
N GLN A 274 -7.02 7.83 19.12
CA GLN A 274 -6.67 8.78 18.06
C GLN A 274 -7.76 9.83 17.83
N LYS A 275 -9.03 9.43 17.82
CA LYS A 275 -10.15 10.37 17.62
C LYS A 275 -10.22 11.45 18.71
N ARG A 276 -9.87 11.09 19.94
CA ARG A 276 -9.90 12.00 21.09
C ARG A 276 -8.62 12.85 21.19
N MET A 277 -7.45 12.26 20.99
CA MET A 277 -6.16 12.85 21.36
C MET A 277 -5.27 13.25 20.18
N ARG A 278 -5.56 12.80 18.94
CA ARG A 278 -4.76 13.09 17.74
C ARG A 278 -3.27 12.73 17.88
N ILE A 279 -3.02 11.51 18.32
CA ILE A 279 -1.69 10.92 18.60
C ILE A 279 -0.89 10.52 17.35
N TYR A 280 -1.47 10.59 16.15
CA TYR A 280 -0.76 10.42 14.87
C TYR A 280 -1.46 11.14 13.71
N HIS A 281 -0.79 11.24 12.55
CA HIS A 281 -1.34 11.90 11.35
C HIS A 281 -1.64 10.97 10.16
N LEU A 282 -1.15 9.73 10.21
CA LEU A 282 -1.34 8.73 9.16
C LEU A 282 -2.71 8.04 9.29
N GLY A 283 -3.05 7.19 8.32
CA GLY A 283 -4.32 6.45 8.27
C GLY A 283 -4.33 5.20 9.15
N SER A 284 -4.56 4.04 8.53
CA SER A 284 -4.70 2.75 9.22
C SER A 284 -3.39 2.15 9.75
N LEU A 285 -2.22 2.69 9.39
CA LEU A 285 -0.92 2.14 9.78
C LEU A 285 -0.61 2.30 11.30
N PRO A 286 -0.61 3.51 11.90
CA PRO A 286 -0.23 3.67 13.31
C PRO A 286 -1.01 2.82 14.32
N PRO A 287 -2.34 2.64 14.24
CA PRO A 287 -3.05 1.80 15.22
C PRO A 287 -2.63 0.33 15.12
N VAL A 288 -2.19 -0.15 13.95
CA VAL A 288 -1.58 -1.47 13.81
C VAL A 288 -0.17 -1.50 14.42
N LEU A 289 0.65 -0.46 14.22
CA LEU A 289 1.96 -0.36 14.87
C LEU A 289 1.85 -0.33 16.40
N LEU A 290 0.87 0.38 16.96
CA LEU A 290 0.63 0.43 18.41
C LEU A 290 0.35 -0.96 19.01
N VAL A 291 -0.34 -1.82 18.26
CA VAL A 291 -0.65 -3.17 18.71
C VAL A 291 0.54 -4.12 18.51
N PHE A 292 1.25 -4.03 17.38
CA PHE A 292 2.17 -5.09 16.95
C PHE A 292 3.65 -4.73 16.92
N ALA A 293 4.06 -3.46 16.84
CA ALA A 293 5.48 -3.12 16.66
C ALA A 293 6.35 -3.68 17.80
N GLY A 294 7.41 -4.40 17.43
CA GLY A 294 8.29 -5.13 18.35
C GLY A 294 7.76 -6.49 18.84
N ASN A 295 6.58 -6.92 18.36
CA ASN A 295 5.92 -8.19 18.68
C ASN A 295 5.47 -8.95 17.43
N ILE A 296 6.26 -8.87 16.35
CA ILE A 296 5.99 -9.58 15.09
C ILE A 296 7.16 -10.51 14.74
N LYS A 297 6.91 -11.43 13.80
CA LYS A 297 7.98 -12.19 13.17
C LYS A 297 8.64 -11.34 12.09
N ALA A 298 9.93 -11.06 12.24
CA ALA A 298 10.70 -10.42 11.18
C ALA A 298 10.76 -11.32 9.94
N VAL A 299 10.37 -10.77 8.78
CA VAL A 299 10.46 -11.42 7.47
C VAL A 299 11.56 -10.76 6.64
N ASP A 300 12.25 -11.54 5.79
CA ASP A 300 13.29 -11.04 4.90
C ASP A 300 12.77 -9.87 4.04
N HIS A 301 13.56 -8.80 3.94
CA HIS A 301 13.19 -7.55 3.26
C HIS A 301 12.90 -7.74 1.76
N ARG A 302 13.36 -8.83 1.14
CA ARG A 302 13.03 -9.17 -0.25
C ARG A 302 11.53 -9.22 -0.51
N TRP A 303 10.73 -9.51 0.52
CA TRP A 303 9.28 -9.61 0.42
C TRP A 303 8.55 -8.26 0.44
N ASN A 304 9.26 -7.14 0.53
CA ASN A 304 8.61 -5.84 0.43
C ASN A 304 9.57 -4.74 -0.03
N GLN A 305 9.86 -4.68 -1.32
CA GLN A 305 10.56 -3.54 -1.92
C GLN A 305 9.60 -2.35 -2.03
N HIS A 306 9.33 -1.72 -0.88
CA HIS A 306 8.33 -0.68 -0.69
C HIS A 306 8.84 0.72 -1.10
N GLY A 307 7.91 1.67 -1.25
CA GLY A 307 8.22 3.07 -1.52
C GLY A 307 8.40 3.41 -3.00
N LEU A 308 8.21 2.45 -3.91
CA LEU A 308 8.27 2.67 -5.37
C LEU A 308 7.18 3.65 -5.85
N GLY A 309 6.15 3.85 -5.02
CA GLY A 309 5.10 4.81 -5.26
C GLY A 309 5.51 6.27 -5.09
N GLY A 310 6.69 6.60 -4.57
CA GLY A 310 7.32 7.93 -4.58
C GLY A 310 6.48 9.14 -4.12
N ASP A 311 7.08 10.34 -4.13
CA ASP A 311 6.37 11.61 -3.90
C ASP A 311 6.04 12.31 -5.23
N ASN A 312 4.75 12.45 -5.50
CA ASN A 312 4.24 13.09 -6.71
C ASN A 312 4.34 14.63 -6.67
N LEU A 313 4.66 15.23 -5.51
CA LEU A 313 4.82 16.69 -5.38
C LEU A 313 6.20 17.17 -5.87
N GLU A 314 7.23 16.33 -5.74
CA GLU A 314 8.60 16.64 -6.19
C GLU A 314 9.02 15.83 -7.43
N GLY A 315 8.16 14.94 -7.93
CA GLY A 315 8.46 14.07 -9.08
C GLY A 315 9.57 13.04 -8.81
N ARG A 316 9.84 12.71 -7.54
CA ARG A 316 10.97 11.86 -7.17
C ARG A 316 10.60 10.39 -7.28
N CYS A 317 11.16 9.75 -8.30
CA CYS A 317 11.22 8.30 -8.44
C CYS A 317 12.21 7.71 -7.42
N ARG A 318 11.79 6.69 -6.66
CA ARG A 318 12.71 5.90 -5.84
C ARG A 318 13.22 4.72 -6.66
N GLY A 319 14.53 4.46 -6.56
CA GLY A 319 15.14 3.24 -7.06
C GLY A 319 14.89 2.06 -6.14
N LEU A 320 15.33 0.88 -6.57
CA LEU A 320 15.34 -0.34 -5.77
C LEU A 320 16.38 -0.21 -4.65
N HIS A 321 16.03 -0.62 -3.43
CA HIS A 321 17.00 -0.83 -2.36
C HIS A 321 17.87 -2.08 -2.67
N PRO A 322 19.13 -2.14 -2.20
CA PRO A 322 20.01 -3.28 -2.45
C PRO A 322 19.49 -4.58 -1.85
N GLY A 323 19.82 -5.71 -2.49
CA GLY A 323 19.48 -7.05 -2.04
C GLY A 323 18.58 -7.82 -3.01
N PRO A 324 18.28 -9.09 -2.70
CA PRO A 324 17.33 -9.88 -3.48
C PRO A 324 15.92 -9.28 -3.40
N ILE A 325 15.12 -9.52 -4.43
CA ILE A 325 13.75 -9.01 -4.54
C ILE A 325 12.82 -10.19 -4.85
N SER A 326 11.82 -10.39 -4.01
CA SER A 326 10.72 -11.33 -4.22
C SER A 326 9.39 -10.61 -4.43
N LEU A 327 9.26 -9.36 -3.96
CA LEU A 327 8.06 -8.54 -4.13
C LEU A 327 8.40 -7.05 -4.26
N LEU A 328 7.86 -6.41 -5.30
CA LEU A 328 7.91 -4.98 -5.58
C LEU A 328 6.62 -4.30 -5.11
N HIS A 329 6.70 -3.16 -4.43
CA HIS A 329 5.52 -2.51 -3.84
C HIS A 329 5.51 -0.99 -4.08
N TRP A 330 4.54 -0.53 -4.86
CA TRP A 330 4.28 0.89 -5.16
C TRP A 330 3.53 1.61 -4.03
N SER A 331 3.94 1.34 -2.79
CA SER A 331 3.43 2.07 -1.63
C SER A 331 3.76 3.55 -1.76
N GLY A 332 2.74 4.39 -1.55
CA GLY A 332 2.80 5.81 -1.86
C GLY A 332 1.68 6.25 -2.80
N LYS A 333 1.83 7.43 -3.40
CA LYS A 333 0.78 8.05 -4.22
C LYS A 333 0.90 7.72 -5.70
N GLY A 334 2.11 7.60 -6.22
CA GLY A 334 2.35 7.33 -7.62
C GLY A 334 2.12 5.88 -7.95
N LYS A 335 1.06 5.61 -8.71
CA LYS A 335 0.74 4.27 -9.18
C LYS A 335 1.35 4.05 -10.56
N PRO A 336 1.93 2.87 -10.83
CA PRO A 336 2.67 2.63 -12.05
C PRO A 336 1.79 2.81 -13.28
N TRP A 337 0.54 2.30 -13.26
CA TRP A 337 -0.42 2.49 -14.35
C TRP A 337 -0.74 3.96 -14.64
N LEU A 338 -0.90 4.79 -13.61
CA LEU A 338 -1.16 6.23 -13.79
C LEU A 338 0.05 6.96 -14.37
N ARG A 339 1.27 6.59 -13.96
CA ARG A 339 2.52 7.19 -14.46
C ARG A 339 2.81 6.77 -15.90
N LEU A 340 2.57 5.51 -16.24
CA LEU A 340 2.67 4.99 -17.60
C LEU A 340 1.67 5.68 -18.53
N ASP A 341 0.39 5.75 -18.14
CA ASP A 341 -0.66 6.39 -18.94
C ASP A 341 -0.40 7.89 -19.16
N SER A 342 0.14 8.58 -18.14
CA SER A 342 0.51 10.00 -18.22
C SER A 342 1.84 10.27 -18.93
N ARG A 343 2.50 9.22 -19.45
CA ARG A 343 3.82 9.30 -20.10
C ARG A 343 4.89 9.95 -19.22
N ARG A 344 4.79 9.73 -17.90
CA ARG A 344 5.77 10.17 -16.89
C ARG A 344 6.19 8.99 -16.00
N PRO A 345 6.64 7.86 -16.57
CA PRO A 345 7.03 6.70 -15.78
C PRO A 345 8.34 6.96 -15.03
N CYS A 346 8.42 6.41 -13.84
CA CYS A 346 9.69 6.07 -13.22
C CYS A 346 10.28 4.82 -13.88
N THR A 347 11.60 4.66 -13.87
CA THR A 347 12.26 3.46 -14.42
C THR A 347 11.68 2.17 -13.82
N VAL A 348 11.37 2.18 -12.52
CA VAL A 348 10.79 1.02 -11.83
C VAL A 348 9.40 0.67 -12.37
N ASP A 349 8.61 1.61 -12.88
CA ASP A 349 7.24 1.36 -13.37
C ASP A 349 7.24 0.41 -14.59
N TYR A 350 8.35 0.33 -15.33
CA TYR A 350 8.52 -0.66 -16.40
C TYR A 350 8.67 -2.09 -15.90
N LEU A 351 8.96 -2.30 -14.60
CA LEU A 351 8.92 -3.63 -13.98
C LEU A 351 7.46 -4.07 -13.72
N TRP A 352 6.52 -3.12 -13.62
CA TRP A 352 5.09 -3.41 -13.47
C TRP A 352 4.40 -3.64 -14.82
N ALA A 353 4.82 -2.91 -15.86
CA ALA A 353 4.18 -2.92 -17.19
C ALA A 353 3.93 -4.31 -17.82
N PRO A 354 4.81 -5.33 -17.67
CA PRO A 354 4.56 -6.66 -18.22
C PRO A 354 3.32 -7.36 -17.65
N TYR A 355 2.87 -6.96 -16.46
CA TYR A 355 1.71 -7.55 -15.78
C TYR A 355 0.40 -6.79 -16.07
N ASP A 356 0.45 -5.76 -16.92
CA ASP A 356 -0.70 -4.95 -17.24
C ASP A 356 -1.59 -5.59 -18.31
N LEU A 357 -2.68 -6.21 -17.87
CA LEU A 357 -3.68 -6.79 -18.77
C LEU A 357 -4.66 -5.75 -19.31
N TYR A 358 -4.60 -4.49 -18.90
CA TYR A 358 -5.58 -3.47 -19.28
C TYR A 358 -5.63 -3.25 -20.80
N ARG A 359 -6.84 -3.27 -21.37
CA ARG A 359 -7.08 -2.90 -22.77
C ARG A 359 -7.37 -1.40 -22.83
N SER A 360 -6.42 -0.64 -23.37
CA SER A 360 -6.68 0.77 -23.67
C SER A 360 -7.72 0.87 -24.79
N SER A 361 -8.83 1.57 -24.51
CA SER A 361 -9.89 1.86 -25.49
C SER A 361 -9.42 2.73 -26.68
N ARG A 362 -8.15 3.19 -26.68
CA ARG A 362 -7.58 4.01 -27.76
C ARG A 362 -7.05 3.22 -28.96
N VAL A 363 -7.03 1.88 -28.93
CA VAL A 363 -6.53 1.06 -30.06
C VAL A 363 -7.64 0.68 -31.05
N ALA A 364 -8.92 0.93 -30.74
CA ALA A 364 -10.04 0.61 -31.63
C ALA A 364 -10.30 1.64 -32.75
N LEU A 365 -9.35 2.53 -33.05
CA LEU A 365 -9.48 3.56 -34.10
C LEU A 365 -8.39 3.49 -35.19
N GLU A 366 -7.55 2.45 -35.20
CA GLU A 366 -6.54 2.22 -36.24
C GLU A 366 -6.51 0.76 -36.73
N GLU A 367 -7.68 0.18 -37.00
CA GLU A 367 -7.82 -0.96 -37.92
C GLU A 367 -8.75 -0.60 -39.08
#